data_AF-A0A9X4AFY4-F1
#
_entry.id   AF-A0A9X4AFY4-F1
#
_cell.length_a   1.000
_cell.length_b   1.000
_cell.length_c   1.000
_cell.angle_alpha   90.00
_cell.angle_beta   90.00
_cell.angle_gamma   90.00
#
_symmetry.space_group_name_H-M   'P 1'
#
loop_
_entity.id
_entity.type
_entity.pdbx_description
1 polymer ?
#
loop_
_entity_poly.entity_id
_entity_poly.type
_entity_poly.pdbx_seq_one_letter_code
_entity_poly.pdbx_strand_id
1 'polypeptide(L)'
;MEHQAKVAGVVSITPIGTGERVCIDMIDRLGPREGIFVGNTGHGYVKVLSENRQTDTYPARVFRINAGAIHQYILLFGDKTTYLSEVKPGVELPIFHQTDIRNVAVGRVKMEKREFVRVVCQVDGVTISATLQQSDSVHLETEDGLEKSIVDLQVGDKIICRLDNPGRHLGEKINEDIEEI
;
A
#
# COMPACT_ATOMS: atom_id res chain seq x y z
N MET A 1 -5.61 0.94 -22.16
CA MET A 1 -5.54 2.21 -21.41
C MET A 1 -6.07 1.93 -20.01
N GLU A 2 -5.57 2.59 -18.95
CA GLU A 2 -5.97 2.41 -17.53
C GLU A 2 -5.08 1.55 -16.63
N HIS A 3 -3.76 1.76 -16.63
CA HIS A 3 -2.88 1.31 -15.53
C HIS A 3 -2.08 2.48 -14.95
N GLN A 4 -2.70 3.66 -14.89
CA GLN A 4 -1.96 4.89 -14.58
C GLN A 4 -2.10 5.23 -13.09
N ALA A 5 -0.95 5.33 -12.43
CA ALA A 5 -0.83 5.99 -11.14
C ALA A 5 -1.48 7.38 -11.22
N LYS A 6 -2.26 7.74 -10.20
CA LYS A 6 -2.89 9.05 -10.04
C LYS A 6 -2.37 9.74 -8.80
N VAL A 7 -2.59 11.04 -8.72
CA VAL A 7 -2.29 11.84 -7.53
C VAL A 7 -3.57 12.01 -6.72
N ALA A 8 -3.55 11.61 -5.45
CA ALA A 8 -4.63 11.83 -4.51
C ALA A 8 -4.22 12.81 -3.41
N GLY A 9 -5.13 13.70 -3.03
CA GLY A 9 -4.94 14.59 -1.89
C GLY A 9 -5.33 13.90 -0.59
N VAL A 10 -4.46 13.93 0.41
CA VAL A 10 -4.76 13.45 1.77
C VAL A 10 -5.76 14.40 2.43
N VAL A 11 -6.90 13.87 2.85
CA VAL A 11 -7.99 14.65 3.48
C VAL A 11 -8.18 14.33 4.96
N SER A 12 -7.73 13.17 5.43
CA SER A 12 -7.75 12.81 6.85
C SER A 12 -6.65 11.83 7.19
N ILE A 13 -6.10 11.98 8.41
CA ILE A 13 -5.15 11.07 9.03
C ILE A 13 -5.63 10.88 10.46
N THR A 14 -6.13 9.69 10.79
CA THR A 14 -6.75 9.42 12.09
C THR A 14 -6.08 8.22 12.75
N PRO A 15 -5.53 8.34 13.97
CA PRO A 15 -5.10 7.18 14.75
C PRO A 15 -6.28 6.25 15.00
N ILE A 16 -6.11 4.94 14.75
CA ILE A 16 -7.17 3.94 14.93
C ILE A 16 -6.78 2.82 15.92
N GLY A 17 -5.66 2.99 16.61
CA GLY A 17 -5.18 2.09 17.67
C GLY A 17 -4.36 0.90 17.19
N THR A 18 -4.24 -0.10 18.06
CA THR A 18 -3.40 -1.28 17.83
C THR A 18 -4.08 -2.33 16.96
N GLY A 19 -3.44 -2.73 15.87
CA GLY A 19 -3.91 -3.76 14.94
C GLY A 19 -2.82 -4.76 14.59
N GLU A 20 -3.15 -5.79 13.82
CA GLU A 20 -2.15 -6.69 13.24
C GLU A 20 -1.64 -6.15 11.91
N ARG A 21 -0.32 -5.98 11.81
CA ARG A 21 0.37 -5.46 10.64
C ARG A 21 1.04 -6.57 9.86
N VAL A 22 0.78 -6.59 8.55
CA VAL A 22 1.50 -7.41 7.58
C VAL A 22 2.70 -6.65 7.05
N CYS A 23 3.87 -7.25 7.19
CA CYS A 23 5.10 -6.83 6.56
C CYS A 23 5.58 -7.94 5.62
N ILE A 24 5.98 -7.55 4.41
CA ILE A 24 6.34 -8.47 3.34
C ILE A 24 7.84 -8.31 3.08
N ASP A 25 8.57 -9.42 3.24
CA ASP A 25 9.98 -9.52 2.89
C ASP A 25 10.10 -10.29 1.57
N MET A 26 10.67 -9.64 0.57
CA MET A 26 10.92 -10.17 -0.76
C MET A 26 12.23 -10.97 -0.80
N ILE A 27 12.39 -11.85 -1.79
CA ILE A 27 13.63 -12.59 -2.00
C ILE A 27 14.73 -11.80 -2.72
N ASP A 28 14.41 -10.59 -3.18
CA ASP A 28 15.31 -9.72 -3.93
C ASP A 28 15.34 -8.31 -3.32
N ARG A 29 16.35 -7.53 -3.72
CA ARG A 29 16.49 -6.13 -3.35
C ARG A 29 15.47 -5.28 -4.12
N LEU A 30 14.85 -4.38 -3.38
CA LEU A 30 13.95 -3.34 -3.85
C LEU A 30 14.69 -2.01 -3.86
N GLY A 31 14.53 -1.21 -4.90
CA GLY A 31 14.93 0.19 -4.95
C GLY A 31 14.10 1.06 -3.99
N PRO A 32 14.58 2.26 -3.64
CA PRO A 32 13.91 3.14 -2.68
C PRO A 32 12.50 3.57 -3.13
N ARG A 33 12.28 3.70 -4.44
CA ARG A 33 10.99 4.11 -5.03
C ARG A 33 10.15 2.93 -5.55
N GLU A 34 10.65 1.71 -5.36
CA GLU A 34 9.88 0.50 -5.59
C GLU A 34 8.90 0.28 -4.44
N GLY A 35 7.70 -0.16 -4.76
CA GLY A 35 6.64 -0.34 -3.77
C GLY A 35 5.48 -1.19 -4.27
N ILE A 36 4.47 -1.32 -3.43
CA ILE A 36 3.22 -2.04 -3.69
C ILE A 36 2.03 -1.10 -3.49
N PHE A 37 0.90 -1.45 -4.08
CA PHE A 37 -0.36 -0.75 -3.88
C PHE A 37 -1.24 -1.51 -2.88
N VAL A 38 -1.69 -0.81 -1.84
CA VAL A 38 -2.58 -1.34 -0.79
C VAL A 38 -3.72 -0.38 -0.49
N GLY A 39 -4.86 -0.91 -0.04
CA GLY A 39 -6.03 -0.10 0.27
C GLY A 39 -7.06 -0.87 1.09
N ASN A 40 -7.90 -0.15 1.83
CA ASN A 40 -8.93 -0.74 2.68
C ASN A 40 -10.10 -1.34 1.88
N THR A 41 -10.35 -0.84 0.67
CA THR A 41 -11.51 -1.19 -0.18
C THR A 41 -11.08 -1.34 -1.64
N GLY A 42 -11.96 -1.89 -2.47
CA GLY A 42 -11.78 -2.01 -3.93
C GLY A 42 -11.90 -0.69 -4.69
N HIS A 43 -12.13 0.44 -4.02
CA HIS A 43 -12.17 1.77 -4.66
C HIS A 43 -10.78 2.27 -5.08
N GLY A 44 -9.73 1.75 -4.46
CA GLY A 44 -8.36 2.05 -4.86
C GLY A 44 -7.34 1.93 -3.73
N TYR A 45 -6.11 2.23 -4.10
CA TYR A 45 -4.92 1.86 -3.35
C TYR A 45 -3.93 3.02 -3.28
N VAL A 46 -3.16 3.11 -2.19
CA VAL A 46 -2.01 4.02 -2.07
C VAL A 46 -0.72 3.25 -2.30
N LYS A 47 0.31 3.92 -2.84
CA LYS A 47 1.62 3.28 -3.07
C LYS A 47 2.47 3.35 -1.81
N VAL A 48 2.73 2.19 -1.20
CA VAL A 48 3.64 2.02 -0.06
C VAL A 48 5.00 1.59 -0.58
N LEU A 49 6.03 2.37 -0.23
CA LEU A 49 7.41 2.17 -0.68
C LEU A 49 8.16 1.14 0.17
N SER A 50 9.24 0.60 -0.40
CA SER A 50 10.19 -0.23 0.31
C SER A 50 10.84 0.51 1.49
N GLU A 51 11.18 -0.24 2.54
CA GLU A 51 11.96 0.19 3.70
C GLU A 51 13.46 0.32 3.33
N ASN A 52 13.78 0.65 2.07
CA ASN A 52 15.14 0.85 1.59
C ASN A 52 15.65 2.27 1.93
N ARG A 53 15.53 2.65 3.20
CA ARG A 53 16.02 3.93 3.74
C ARG A 53 16.39 3.73 5.20
N GLN A 54 17.44 4.42 5.63
CA GLN A 54 17.74 4.51 7.06
C GLN A 54 16.86 5.62 7.65
N THR A 55 16.23 5.32 8.78
CA THR A 55 15.54 6.31 9.61
C THR A 55 16.34 6.51 10.91
N ASP A 56 15.92 7.45 11.74
CA ASP A 56 16.50 7.64 13.07
C ASP A 56 16.34 6.38 13.95
N THR A 57 15.31 5.58 13.68
CA THR A 57 14.94 4.40 14.47
C THR A 57 15.37 3.08 13.85
N TYR A 58 15.49 2.99 12.51
CA TYR A 58 15.68 1.73 11.81
C TYR A 58 16.75 1.78 10.72
N PRO A 59 17.60 0.74 10.60
CA PRO A 59 18.47 0.58 9.44
C PRO A 59 17.64 0.22 8.20
N ALA A 60 18.15 0.57 7.02
CA ALA A 60 17.52 0.21 5.75
C ALA A 60 17.37 -1.32 5.60
N ARG A 61 16.19 -1.74 5.17
CA ARG A 61 15.86 -3.12 4.81
C ARG A 61 15.40 -3.16 3.37
N VAL A 62 16.39 -3.25 2.48
CA VAL A 62 16.24 -3.23 1.01
C VAL A 62 15.26 -4.27 0.45
N PHE A 63 14.83 -5.27 1.21
CA PHE A 63 13.93 -6.34 0.76
C PHE A 63 12.51 -6.22 1.34
N ARG A 64 12.25 -5.20 2.17
CA ARG A 64 11.07 -5.14 3.03
C ARG A 64 10.08 -4.06 2.59
N ILE A 65 8.79 -4.37 2.72
CA ILE A 65 7.70 -3.38 2.70
C ILE A 65 6.80 -3.57 3.94
N ASN A 66 6.53 -2.49 4.66
CA ASN A 66 5.54 -2.46 5.74
C ASN A 66 4.14 -2.22 5.16
N ALA A 67 3.54 -3.27 4.60
CA ALA A 67 2.35 -3.19 3.74
C ALA A 67 1.10 -2.58 4.42
N GLY A 68 0.87 -2.87 5.71
CA GLY A 68 -0.21 -2.27 6.50
C GLY A 68 -1.08 -3.30 7.23
N ALA A 69 -2.34 -2.97 7.52
CA ALA A 69 -3.22 -3.84 8.32
C ALA A 69 -3.73 -5.07 7.54
N ILE A 70 -3.92 -6.19 8.25
CA ILE A 70 -4.27 -7.51 7.68
C ILE A 70 -5.50 -7.55 6.74
N HIS A 71 -6.45 -6.63 6.91
CA HIS A 71 -7.70 -6.59 6.16
C HIS A 71 -7.59 -5.87 4.82
N GLN A 72 -6.49 -5.14 4.58
CA GLN A 72 -6.34 -4.38 3.35
C GLN A 72 -6.16 -5.31 2.15
N TYR A 73 -6.66 -4.87 1.01
CA TYR A 73 -6.31 -5.44 -0.27
C TYR A 73 -4.88 -5.05 -0.67
N ILE A 74 -4.19 -5.97 -1.33
CA ILE A 74 -2.98 -5.71 -2.11
C ILE A 74 -3.28 -5.96 -3.59
N LEU A 75 -2.76 -5.08 -4.44
CA LEU A 75 -2.88 -5.19 -5.88
C LEU A 75 -1.88 -6.22 -6.45
N LEU A 76 -2.41 -7.13 -7.27
CA LEU A 76 -1.67 -8.18 -7.97
C LEU A 76 -1.59 -7.88 -9.48
N PHE A 77 -0.84 -8.71 -10.19
CA PHE A 77 -0.75 -8.64 -11.65
C PHE A 77 -2.10 -8.90 -12.31
N GLY A 78 -2.40 -8.20 -13.41
CA GLY A 78 -3.66 -8.36 -14.15
C GLY A 78 -4.88 -7.82 -13.40
N ASP A 79 -4.70 -6.78 -12.58
CA ASP A 79 -5.76 -6.07 -11.86
C ASP A 79 -6.58 -6.93 -10.90
N LYS A 80 -5.94 -7.98 -10.39
CA LYS A 80 -6.46 -8.81 -9.31
C LYS A 80 -6.07 -8.25 -7.96
N THR A 81 -6.79 -8.65 -6.92
CA THR A 81 -6.41 -8.37 -5.53
C THR A 81 -6.53 -9.58 -4.64
N THR A 82 -5.91 -9.51 -3.48
CA THR A 82 -6.08 -10.46 -2.38
C THR A 82 -5.95 -9.69 -1.06
N TYR A 83 -6.42 -10.24 0.04
CA TYR A 83 -6.17 -9.62 1.34
C TYR A 83 -4.70 -9.76 1.74
N LEU A 84 -4.14 -8.78 2.46
CA LEU A 84 -2.79 -8.87 3.00
C LEU A 84 -2.61 -10.10 3.91
N SER A 85 -3.67 -10.53 4.60
CA SER A 85 -3.68 -11.75 5.42
C SER A 85 -3.51 -13.06 4.61
N GLU A 86 -3.82 -13.03 3.32
CA GLU A 86 -3.77 -14.18 2.42
C GLU A 86 -2.41 -14.35 1.73
N VAL A 87 -1.57 -13.31 1.71
CA VAL A 87 -0.22 -13.37 1.14
C VAL A 87 0.61 -14.44 1.86
N LYS A 88 1.23 -15.35 1.10
CA LYS A 88 2.08 -16.43 1.60
C LYS A 88 3.49 -16.37 0.98
N PRO A 89 4.53 -16.86 1.66
CA PRO A 89 5.82 -17.10 1.03
C PRO A 89 5.69 -17.96 -0.24
N GLY A 90 6.51 -17.66 -1.25
CA GLY A 90 6.52 -18.36 -2.53
C GLY A 90 5.58 -17.77 -3.59
N VAL A 91 4.64 -16.90 -3.23
CA VAL A 91 3.84 -16.15 -4.22
C VAL A 91 4.65 -14.97 -4.77
N GLU A 92 4.41 -14.61 -6.03
CA GLU A 92 4.97 -13.40 -6.62
C GLU A 92 4.04 -12.21 -6.44
N LEU A 93 4.62 -11.05 -6.10
CA LEU A 93 3.91 -9.78 -6.04
C LEU A 93 4.47 -8.81 -7.09
N PRO A 94 3.62 -8.01 -7.75
CA PRO A 94 4.08 -6.93 -8.60
C PRO A 94 4.71 -5.82 -7.75
N ILE A 95 5.93 -5.44 -8.12
CA ILE A 95 6.67 -4.32 -7.57
C ILE A 95 6.62 -3.19 -8.60
N PHE A 96 6.11 -2.04 -8.18
CA PHE A 96 5.82 -0.91 -9.05
C PHE A 96 6.88 0.18 -8.89
N HIS A 97 7.37 0.70 -10.01
CA HIS A 97 8.23 1.88 -10.08
C HIS A 97 7.92 2.68 -11.35
N GLN A 98 7.31 3.86 -11.18
CA GLN A 98 6.84 4.67 -12.32
C GLN A 98 5.93 3.85 -13.25
N THR A 99 6.33 3.67 -14.51
CA THR A 99 5.64 2.82 -15.50
C THR A 99 6.09 1.37 -15.48
N ASP A 100 7.17 1.06 -14.77
CA ASP A 100 7.77 -0.26 -14.72
C ASP A 100 7.11 -1.13 -13.65
N ILE A 101 6.91 -2.39 -14.00
CA ILE A 101 6.38 -3.42 -13.12
C ILE A 101 7.26 -4.65 -13.28
N ARG A 102 7.75 -5.19 -12.16
CA ARG A 102 8.41 -6.49 -12.13
C ARG A 102 7.82 -7.36 -11.02
N ASN A 103 7.86 -8.66 -11.20
CA ASN A 103 7.40 -9.60 -10.19
C ASN A 103 8.57 -10.02 -9.30
N VAL A 104 8.34 -10.04 -7.98
CA VAL A 104 9.31 -10.53 -7.00
C VAL A 104 8.62 -11.49 -6.06
N ALA A 105 9.23 -12.66 -5.83
CA ALA A 105 8.67 -13.65 -4.92
C ALA A 105 8.79 -13.18 -3.45
N VAL A 106 7.76 -13.49 -2.67
CA VAL A 106 7.72 -13.26 -1.24
C VAL A 106 8.56 -14.34 -0.54
N GLY A 107 9.59 -13.92 0.19
CA GLY A 107 10.42 -14.82 1.01
C GLY A 107 9.82 -15.06 2.39
N ARG A 108 9.24 -14.02 3.00
CA ARG A 108 8.61 -14.11 4.33
C ARG A 108 7.49 -13.10 4.49
N VAL A 109 6.43 -13.50 5.18
CA VAL A 109 5.38 -12.59 5.68
C VAL A 109 5.47 -12.54 7.20
N LYS A 110 5.63 -11.33 7.75
CA LYS A 110 5.71 -11.09 9.20
C LYS A 110 4.46 -10.35 9.66
N MET A 111 3.69 -11.00 10.54
CA MET A 111 2.50 -10.43 11.17
C MET A 111 2.78 -10.10 12.64
N GLU A 112 2.52 -8.86 13.07
CA GLU A 112 2.74 -8.43 14.45
C GLU A 112 1.86 -7.23 14.84
N LYS A 113 1.58 -7.06 16.13
CA LYS A 113 0.76 -5.94 16.63
C LYS A 113 1.51 -4.61 16.55
N ARG A 114 0.88 -3.57 16.00
CA ARG A 114 1.41 -2.20 15.87
C ARG A 114 0.30 -1.15 15.96
N GLU A 115 0.66 0.07 16.33
CA GLU A 115 -0.22 1.23 16.22
C GLU A 115 -0.43 1.62 14.76
N PHE A 116 -1.66 2.04 14.43
CA PHE A 116 -2.08 2.38 13.08
C PHE A 116 -2.69 3.77 12.99
N VAL A 117 -2.50 4.37 11.82
CA VAL A 117 -3.31 5.50 11.34
C VAL A 117 -4.11 5.06 10.11
N ARG A 118 -5.35 5.53 10.00
CA ARG A 118 -6.13 5.49 8.75
C ARG A 118 -5.88 6.77 7.99
N VAL A 119 -5.34 6.63 6.78
CA VAL A 119 -5.13 7.72 5.82
C VAL A 119 -6.27 7.67 4.82
N VAL A 120 -6.99 8.77 4.65
CA VAL A 120 -8.08 8.93 3.68
C VAL A 120 -7.66 9.95 2.64
N CYS A 121 -7.87 9.63 1.37
CA CYS A 121 -7.51 10.46 0.24
C CYS A 121 -8.69 10.65 -0.72
N GLN A 122 -8.67 11.77 -1.43
CA GLN A 122 -9.62 12.10 -2.50
C GLN A 122 -8.90 12.19 -3.84
N VAL A 123 -9.48 11.57 -4.87
CA VAL A 123 -9.02 11.66 -6.26
C VAL A 123 -10.21 11.47 -7.19
N ASP A 124 -10.40 12.38 -8.13
CA ASP A 124 -11.48 12.33 -9.13
C ASP A 124 -12.89 12.06 -8.56
N GLY A 125 -13.18 12.60 -7.37
CA GLY A 125 -14.46 12.40 -6.65
C GLY A 125 -14.62 11.03 -5.97
N VAL A 126 -13.58 10.18 -6.01
CA VAL A 126 -13.53 8.88 -5.34
C VAL A 126 -12.75 9.01 -4.05
N THR A 127 -13.32 8.43 -2.98
CA THR A 127 -12.64 8.28 -1.70
C THR A 127 -11.87 6.97 -1.67
N ILE A 128 -10.58 7.02 -1.38
CA ILE A 128 -9.77 5.84 -1.09
C ILE A 128 -9.17 5.95 0.31
N SER A 129 -8.82 4.83 0.91
CA SER A 129 -8.16 4.85 2.21
C SER A 129 -7.22 3.68 2.41
N ALA A 130 -6.23 3.87 3.27
CA ALA A 130 -5.29 2.84 3.68
C ALA A 130 -5.04 2.92 5.18
N THR A 131 -4.81 1.76 5.79
CA THR A 131 -4.53 1.61 7.22
C THR A 131 -3.07 1.21 7.42
N LEU A 132 -2.25 2.17 7.80
CA LEU A 132 -0.78 2.07 7.76
C LEU A 132 -0.17 2.21 9.16
N GLN A 133 0.91 1.47 9.41
CA GLN A 133 1.59 1.52 10.70
C GLN A 133 2.06 2.95 10.97
N GLN A 134 1.80 3.45 12.17
CA GLN A 134 2.29 4.75 12.63
C GLN A 134 3.79 4.64 12.95
N SER A 135 4.66 4.75 11.94
CA SER A 135 6.11 4.69 12.08
C SER A 135 6.82 5.42 10.95
N ASP A 136 7.97 5.99 11.28
CA ASP A 136 8.99 6.52 10.39
C ASP A 136 9.50 5.52 9.34
N SER A 137 9.31 4.21 9.54
CA SER A 137 9.71 3.17 8.58
C SER A 137 8.70 2.94 7.44
N VAL A 138 7.54 3.60 7.46
CA VAL A 138 6.51 3.48 6.42
C VAL A 138 6.53 4.75 5.58
N HIS A 139 6.70 4.60 4.27
CA HIS A 139 6.78 5.73 3.34
C HIS A 139 5.79 5.54 2.20
N LEU A 140 5.22 6.67 1.76
CA LEU A 140 4.39 6.79 0.57
C LEU A 140 5.15 7.54 -0.52
N GLU A 141 4.83 7.30 -1.79
CA GLU A 141 5.35 8.13 -2.89
C GLU A 141 4.51 9.40 -3.03
N THR A 142 5.15 10.55 -3.19
CA THR A 142 4.51 11.86 -3.40
C THR A 142 4.38 12.20 -4.89
N GLU A 143 3.61 13.25 -5.22
CA GLU A 143 3.37 13.66 -6.62
C GLU A 143 4.63 14.02 -7.41
N ASP A 144 5.66 14.52 -6.72
CA ASP A 144 6.98 14.86 -7.26
C ASP A 144 7.93 13.65 -7.36
N GLY A 145 7.45 12.46 -6.98
CA GLY A 145 8.24 11.24 -6.99
C GLY A 145 9.24 11.14 -5.84
N LEU A 146 9.07 11.92 -4.78
CA LEU A 146 9.80 11.76 -3.54
C LEU A 146 9.08 10.79 -2.60
N GLU A 147 9.62 10.63 -1.40
CA GLU A 147 8.97 9.89 -0.32
C GLU A 147 8.39 10.83 0.74
N LYS A 148 7.32 10.36 1.38
CA LYS A 148 6.81 10.95 2.60
C LYS A 148 6.61 9.86 3.65
N SER A 149 7.26 10.03 4.79
CA SER A 149 7.08 9.18 5.97
C SER A 149 5.68 9.34 6.54
N ILE A 150 5.09 8.25 7.07
CA ILE A 150 3.76 8.29 7.69
C ILE A 150 3.70 9.23 8.90
N VAL A 151 4.81 9.37 9.65
CA VAL A 151 4.83 10.28 10.81
C VAL A 151 4.92 11.76 10.42
N ASP A 152 5.37 12.05 9.19
CA ASP A 152 5.50 13.41 8.66
C ASP A 152 4.34 13.79 7.72
N LEU A 153 3.47 12.82 7.38
CA LEU A 153 2.34 13.00 6.47
C LEU A 153 1.32 13.97 7.08
N GLN A 154 0.81 14.89 6.26
CA GLN A 154 -0.13 15.93 6.67
C GLN A 154 -1.35 15.96 5.73
N VAL A 155 -2.47 16.46 6.25
CA VAL A 155 -3.63 16.79 5.41
C VAL A 155 -3.22 17.85 4.39
N GLY A 156 -3.60 17.65 3.13
CA GLY A 156 -3.18 18.46 1.99
C GLY A 156 -1.97 17.91 1.24
N ASP A 157 -1.21 16.98 1.82
CA ASP A 157 -0.15 16.27 1.09
C ASP A 157 -0.76 15.50 -0.09
N LYS A 158 0.02 15.37 -1.16
CA LYS A 158 -0.39 14.68 -2.38
C LYS A 158 0.47 13.45 -2.60
N ILE A 159 -0.18 12.31 -2.72
CA ILE A 159 0.47 11.01 -2.80
C ILE A 159 0.04 10.24 -4.05
N ILE A 160 0.88 9.29 -4.45
CA ILE A 160 0.59 8.38 -5.54
C ILE A 160 -0.40 7.31 -5.09
N CYS A 161 -1.43 7.13 -5.91
CA CYS A 161 -2.49 6.16 -5.73
C CYS A 161 -2.82 5.45 -7.05
N ARG A 162 -3.67 4.43 -6.96
CA ARG A 162 -4.30 3.79 -8.10
C ARG A 162 -5.78 3.60 -7.81
N LEU A 163 -6.64 4.12 -8.69
CA LEU A 163 -8.07 3.88 -8.63
C LEU A 163 -8.42 2.49 -9.14
N ASP A 164 -9.51 1.97 -8.58
CA ASP A 164 -10.06 0.68 -8.95
C ASP A 164 -11.59 0.70 -8.78
N ASN A 165 -12.27 -0.30 -9.32
CA ASN A 165 -13.72 -0.40 -9.22
C ASN A 165 -14.10 -1.34 -8.07
N PRO A 166 -15.01 -0.93 -7.17
CA PRO A 166 -15.56 -1.81 -6.14
C PRO A 166 -16.33 -2.98 -6.78
N GLY A 167 -16.61 -4.01 -5.97
CA GLY A 167 -17.26 -5.23 -6.44
C GLY A 167 -16.25 -6.33 -6.77
N ARG A 168 -15.55 -6.84 -5.75
CA ARG A 168 -14.62 -7.97 -5.92
C ARG A 168 -15.09 -9.18 -5.13
N HIS A 169 -15.13 -10.34 -5.79
CA HIS A 169 -15.36 -11.62 -5.12
C HIS A 169 -14.19 -12.54 -5.42
N LEU A 170 -13.51 -13.00 -4.37
CA LEU A 170 -12.30 -13.83 -4.46
C LEU A 170 -11.19 -13.18 -5.31
N GLY A 171 -11.05 -11.84 -5.26
CA GLY A 171 -10.02 -11.09 -5.98
C GLY A 171 -10.31 -10.78 -7.44
N GLU A 172 -11.38 -11.36 -8.00
CA GLU A 172 -11.87 -11.10 -9.36
C GLU A 172 -12.93 -10.00 -9.35
N LYS A 173 -12.95 -9.17 -10.41
CA LYS A 173 -13.95 -8.11 -10.58
C LYS A 173 -15.29 -8.72 -10.95
N ILE A 174 -16.32 -8.41 -10.18
CA ILE A 174 -17.70 -8.79 -10.45
C ILE A 174 -18.59 -7.55 -10.52
N ASN A 175 -19.58 -7.56 -11.41
CA ASN A 175 -20.59 -6.50 -11.47
C ASN A 175 -21.74 -6.87 -10.50
N GLU A 176 -21.51 -6.68 -9.20
CA GLU A 176 -22.55 -6.78 -8.15
C GLU A 176 -22.55 -5.51 -7.29
N ASP A 177 -23.70 -5.18 -6.69
CA ASP A 177 -23.84 -4.07 -5.74
C ASP A 177 -23.18 -4.45 -4.40
N ILE A 178 -21.88 -4.17 -4.27
CA ILE A 178 -21.11 -4.35 -3.04
C ILE A 178 -20.74 -2.97 -2.48
N GLU A 179 -21.08 -2.73 -1.20
CA GLU A 179 -20.74 -1.51 -0.47
C GLU A 179 -19.62 -1.80 0.55
N GLU A 180 -18.51 -1.04 0.46
CA GLU A 180 -17.37 -1.10 1.38
C GLU A 180 -17.11 0.31 1.95
N ILE A 181 -16.96 0.45 3.29
CA ILE A 181 -16.91 1.74 4.01
C ILE A 181 -15.62 1.88 4.84
#